data_AF-A0A946BPB6-F1
#
_entry.id   AF-A0A946BPB6-F1
#
_cell.length_a   1.000
_cell.length_b   1.000
_cell.length_c   1.000
_cell.angle_alpha   90.00
_cell.angle_beta   90.00
_cell.angle_gamma   90.00
#
_symmetry.space_group_name_H-M   'P 1'
#
loop_
_entity.id
_entity.type
_entity.pdbx_description
1 polymer ?
#
loop_
_entity_poly.entity_id
_entity_poly.type
_entity_poly.pdbx_seq_one_letter_code
_entity_poly.pdbx_strand_id
1 'polypeptide(L)'
;MTKGYRLSKLYWLSFVVTYIYCVVTVYLIHTLGADYYDTSNPQQVLSAVKLSTVRMYIISIGLIIYPIVLLISVRIAKYVTLGLTAWAIAMLIDDHLVLYEIIEYPERASIAAILELRPFIIVAMVWMCFELTFRTGN
;
A
#
# COMPACT_ATOMS: atom_id res chain seq x y z
N MET A 1 -1.12 -16.76 -24.54
CA MET A 1 0.16 -16.37 -25.19
C MET A 1 0.21 -14.85 -25.23
N THR A 2 0.79 -14.23 -24.22
CA THR A 2 0.85 -12.77 -24.06
C THR A 2 1.80 -12.18 -25.11
N LYS A 3 1.27 -11.37 -26.04
CA LYS A 3 2.09 -10.46 -26.86
C LYS A 3 2.94 -9.65 -25.88
N GLY A 4 4.25 -9.89 -25.87
CA GLY A 4 5.11 -9.49 -24.76
C GLY A 4 5.27 -7.98 -24.66
N TYR A 5 4.45 -7.34 -23.84
CA TYR A 5 4.74 -5.99 -23.36
C TYR A 5 5.98 -6.08 -22.47
N ARG A 6 7.16 -5.82 -23.05
CA ARG A 6 8.43 -5.79 -22.30
C ARG A 6 8.45 -4.57 -21.38
N LEU A 7 7.93 -4.71 -20.16
CA LEU A 7 8.04 -3.71 -19.09
C LEU A 7 9.51 -3.40 -18.80
N SER A 8 9.81 -2.15 -18.45
CA SER A 8 11.18 -1.69 -18.20
C SER A 8 11.76 -2.35 -16.95
N LYS A 9 13.09 -2.34 -16.84
CA LYS A 9 13.76 -2.76 -15.61
C LYS A 9 13.33 -1.90 -14.41
N LEU A 10 13.00 -0.63 -14.66
CA LEU A 10 12.55 0.30 -13.63
C LEU A 10 11.14 -0.06 -13.12
N TYR A 11 10.23 -0.52 -13.99
CA TYR A 11 8.93 -1.05 -13.57
C TYR A 11 9.10 -2.22 -12.60
N TRP A 12 9.94 -3.19 -12.96
CA TRP A 12 10.17 -4.37 -12.12
C TRP A 12 10.81 -4.00 -10.78
N LEU A 13 11.71 -3.00 -10.78
CA LEU A 13 12.25 -2.46 -9.54
C LEU A 13 11.16 -1.83 -8.67
N SER A 14 10.33 -0.94 -9.23
CA SER A 14 9.22 -0.31 -8.51
C SER A 14 8.23 -1.36 -7.99
N PHE A 15 7.94 -2.39 -8.78
CA PHE A 15 7.09 -3.50 -8.37
C PHE A 15 7.66 -4.25 -7.17
N VAL A 16 8.93 -4.66 -7.22
CA VAL A 16 9.58 -5.39 -6.12
C VAL A 16 9.64 -4.54 -4.85
N VAL A 17 10.02 -3.28 -4.96
CA VAL A 17 10.08 -2.35 -3.81
C VAL A 17 8.70 -2.18 -3.18
N THR A 18 7.67 -1.93 -3.99
CA THR A 18 6.28 -1.82 -3.51
C THR A 18 5.80 -3.12 -2.89
N TYR A 19 6.12 -4.27 -3.49
CA TYR A 19 5.72 -5.58 -2.99
C TYR A 19 6.32 -5.88 -1.62
N ILE A 20 7.64 -5.67 -1.46
CA ILE A 20 8.33 -5.85 -0.18
C ILE A 20 7.73 -4.92 0.89
N TYR A 21 7.53 -3.64 0.56
CA TYR A 21 6.93 -2.69 1.48
C TYR A 21 5.53 -3.13 1.95
N CYS A 22 4.69 -3.61 1.02
CA CYS A 22 3.36 -4.13 1.35
C CYS A 22 3.42 -5.35 2.28
N VAL A 23 4.33 -6.29 2.03
CA VAL A 23 4.54 -7.47 2.89
C VAL A 23 4.97 -7.05 4.30
N VAL A 24 5.95 -6.15 4.41
CA VAL A 24 6.43 -5.64 5.70
C VAL A 24 5.32 -4.87 6.43
N THR A 25 4.53 -4.07 5.71
CA THR A 25 3.39 -3.34 6.28
C THR A 25 2.34 -4.29 6.87
N VAL A 26 1.97 -5.36 6.14
CA VAL A 26 1.04 -6.38 6.63
C VAL A 26 1.62 -7.11 7.85
N TYR A 27 2.91 -7.46 7.83
CA TYR A 27 3.59 -8.08 8.95
C TYR A 27 3.53 -7.20 10.20
N LEU A 28 3.87 -5.91 10.08
CA LEU A 28 3.82 -4.99 11.21
C LEU A 28 2.42 -4.81 11.77
N ILE A 29 1.42 -4.60 10.91
CA ILE A 29 0.01 -4.50 11.32
C ILE A 29 -0.42 -5.77 12.07
N HIS A 30 0.01 -6.94 11.61
CA HIS A 30 -0.35 -8.21 12.26
C HIS A 30 0.33 -8.41 13.62
N THR A 31 1.59 -7.98 13.76
CA THR A 31 2.35 -8.08 15.02
C THR A 31 1.99 -7.00 16.05
N LEU A 32 1.30 -5.95 15.62
CA LEU A 32 0.76 -4.90 16.49
C LEU A 32 -0.47 -5.44 17.23
N GLY A 33 -0.26 -5.99 18.43
CA GLY A 33 -1.33 -6.43 19.32
C GLY A 33 -2.19 -5.28 19.87
N ALA A 34 -3.38 -5.59 20.37
CA ALA A 34 -4.33 -4.61 20.92
C ALA A 34 -3.79 -3.83 22.14
N ASP A 35 -2.72 -4.32 22.78
CA ASP A 35 -2.11 -3.75 23.99
C ASP A 35 -1.29 -2.47 23.74
N TYR A 36 -1.11 -2.04 22.49
CA TYR A 36 -0.30 -0.86 22.12
C TYR A 36 -1.10 0.45 22.04
N TYR A 37 -2.42 0.39 22.16
CA TYR A 37 -3.26 1.57 22.08
C TYR A 37 -3.53 2.10 23.49
N ASP A 38 -3.29 3.40 23.70
CA ASP A 38 -3.62 4.05 24.97
C ASP A 38 -5.13 3.95 25.22
N THR A 39 -5.49 3.26 26.32
CA THR A 39 -6.88 2.92 26.65
C THR A 39 -7.67 4.09 27.21
N SER A 40 -7.05 5.26 27.31
CA SER A 40 -7.64 6.51 27.79
C SER A 40 -8.89 6.93 27.00
N ASN A 41 -9.05 6.50 25.73
CA ASN A 41 -10.25 6.75 24.95
C ASN A 41 -10.67 5.56 24.05
N PRO A 42 -11.48 4.61 24.56
CA PRO A 42 -11.75 3.32 23.91
C PRO A 42 -12.47 3.44 22.56
N GLN A 43 -13.21 4.52 22.32
CA GLN A 43 -13.89 4.75 21.03
C GLN A 43 -12.91 5.08 19.90
N GLN A 44 -11.83 5.82 20.21
CA GLN A 44 -10.81 6.21 19.24
C GLN A 44 -9.85 5.05 18.91
N VAL A 45 -9.53 4.23 19.93
CA VAL A 45 -8.78 2.99 19.73
C VAL A 45 -9.54 2.04 18.82
N LEU A 46 -10.85 1.87 19.04
CA LEU A 46 -11.67 0.98 18.24
C LEU A 46 -11.75 1.39 16.77
N SER A 47 -11.84 2.70 16.48
CA SER A 47 -11.84 3.19 15.09
C SER A 47 -10.48 3.02 14.42
N ALA A 48 -9.37 3.28 15.11
CA ALA A 48 -8.02 3.07 14.58
C ALA A 48 -7.73 1.58 14.26
N VAL A 49 -8.12 0.67 15.16
CA VAL A 49 -7.97 -0.78 14.95
C VAL A 49 -8.81 -1.26 13.76
N LYS A 50 -10.07 -0.80 13.64
CA LYS A 50 -10.94 -1.14 12.50
C LYS A 50 -10.34 -0.64 11.18
N LEU A 51 -9.82 0.58 11.14
CA LEU A 51 -9.21 1.15 9.93
C LEU A 51 -7.94 0.39 9.52
N SER A 52 -7.07 0.07 10.49
CA SER A 52 -5.86 -0.73 10.27
C SER A 52 -6.20 -2.14 9.75
N THR A 53 -7.26 -2.74 10.29
CA THR A 53 -7.76 -4.06 9.85
C THR A 53 -8.23 -4.02 8.39
N VAL A 54 -9.05 -3.03 8.01
CA VAL A 54 -9.50 -2.86 6.61
C VAL A 54 -8.31 -2.66 5.68
N ARG A 55 -7.33 -1.84 6.08
CA ARG A 55 -6.08 -1.62 5.33
C ARG A 55 -5.32 -2.93 5.11
N MET A 56 -5.17 -3.75 6.14
CA MET A 56 -4.52 -5.05 6.06
C MET A 56 -5.19 -5.96 5.02
N TYR A 57 -6.52 -6.06 5.02
CA TYR A 57 -7.25 -6.86 4.05
C TYR A 57 -7.03 -6.38 2.60
N ILE A 58 -7.13 -5.08 2.36
CA ILE A 58 -6.96 -4.52 1.01
C ILE A 58 -5.53 -4.74 0.49
N ILE A 59 -4.51 -4.52 1.32
CA ILE A 59 -3.11 -4.76 0.95
C ILE A 59 -2.89 -6.26 0.66
N SER A 60 -3.44 -7.15 1.50
CA SER A 60 -3.29 -8.60 1.34
C SER A 60 -3.95 -9.11 0.07
N ILE A 61 -5.16 -8.64 -0.23
CA ILE A 61 -5.86 -8.94 -1.48
C ILE A 61 -5.05 -8.42 -2.68
N GLY A 62 -4.52 -7.19 -2.59
CA GLY A 62 -3.67 -6.61 -3.63
C GLY A 62 -2.41 -7.43 -3.90
N LEU A 63 -1.71 -7.90 -2.85
CA LEU A 63 -0.50 -8.72 -2.95
C LEU A 63 -0.72 -10.04 -3.70
N ILE A 64 -1.91 -10.63 -3.58
CA ILE A 64 -2.26 -11.90 -4.24
C ILE A 64 -2.81 -11.67 -5.65
N ILE A 65 -3.74 -10.72 -5.79
CA ILE A 65 -4.44 -10.49 -7.06
C ILE A 65 -3.52 -9.82 -8.09
N TYR A 66 -2.68 -8.87 -7.66
CA TYR A 66 -1.89 -8.07 -8.58
C TYR A 66 -0.93 -8.88 -9.46
N PRO A 67 -0.11 -9.82 -8.93
CA PRO A 67 0.77 -10.64 -9.75
C PRO A 67 0.01 -11.49 -10.77
N ILE A 68 -1.15 -12.04 -10.37
CA ILE A 68 -2.00 -12.86 -11.23
C ILE A 68 -2.54 -12.00 -12.39
N VAL A 69 -3.09 -10.82 -12.07
CA VAL A 69 -3.62 -9.89 -13.06
C VAL A 69 -2.52 -9.41 -14.02
N LEU A 70 -1.32 -9.13 -13.51
CA LEU A 70 -0.17 -8.71 -14.31
C LEU A 70 0.24 -9.78 -15.34
N LEU A 71 0.19 -11.06 -14.97
CA LEU A 71 0.49 -12.18 -15.87
C LEU A 71 -0.61 -12.41 -16.92
N ILE A 72 -1.88 -12.15 -16.57
CA ILE A 72 -3.01 -12.34 -17.48
C ILE A 72 -3.11 -11.19 -18.50
N SER A 73 -3.10 -9.95 -18.04
CA SER A 73 -3.34 -8.79 -18.91
C SER A 73 -2.81 -7.49 -18.34
N VAL A 74 -1.87 -6.88 -19.07
CA VAL A 74 -1.33 -5.54 -18.79
C VAL A 74 -2.43 -4.47 -18.80
N ARG A 75 -3.46 -4.64 -19.64
CA ARG A 75 -4.60 -3.71 -19.70
C ARG A 75 -5.39 -3.72 -18.40
N ILE A 76 -5.65 -4.89 -17.84
CA ILE A 76 -6.37 -5.01 -16.55
C ILE A 76 -5.45 -4.54 -15.41
N ALA A 77 -4.17 -4.91 -15.45
CA ALA A 77 -3.17 -4.47 -14.48
C ALA A 77 -3.10 -2.94 -14.40
N LYS A 78 -3.25 -2.22 -15.51
CA LYS A 78 -3.34 -0.75 -15.52
C LYS A 78 -4.43 -0.23 -14.57
N TYR A 79 -5.66 -0.71 -14.73
CA TYR A 79 -6.79 -0.24 -13.92
C TYR A 79 -6.65 -0.65 -12.45
N VAL A 80 -6.14 -1.85 -12.19
CA VAL A 80 -5.88 -2.32 -10.82
C VAL A 80 -4.79 -1.47 -10.15
N THR A 81 -3.67 -1.20 -10.85
CA THR A 81 -2.59 -0.35 -10.32
C THR A 81 -3.11 1.05 -10.01
N LEU A 82 -3.92 1.63 -10.88
CA LEU A 82 -4.48 2.96 -10.70
C LEU A 82 -5.41 3.03 -9.48
N GLY A 83 -6.29 2.04 -9.32
CA GLY A 83 -7.17 1.94 -8.15
C GLY A 83 -6.39 1.79 -6.83
N LEU A 84 -5.38 0.92 -6.81
CA LEU A 84 -4.53 0.73 -5.62
C LEU A 84 -3.70 1.98 -5.30
N THR A 85 -3.24 2.70 -6.32
CA THR A 85 -2.49 3.96 -6.13
C THR A 85 -3.38 5.05 -5.57
N ALA A 86 -4.59 5.21 -6.11
CA ALA A 86 -5.57 6.15 -5.57
C ALA A 86 -5.94 5.82 -4.12
N TRP A 87 -6.12 4.54 -3.80
CA TRP A 87 -6.34 4.08 -2.43
C TRP A 87 -5.17 4.40 -1.50
N ALA A 88 -3.93 4.18 -1.95
CA ALA A 88 -2.72 4.50 -1.18
C ALA A 88 -2.60 6.00 -0.89
N ILE A 89 -2.95 6.86 -1.84
CA ILE A 89 -2.99 8.33 -1.67
C ILE A 89 -4.08 8.72 -0.67
N ALA A 90 -5.30 8.18 -0.80
CA ALA A 90 -6.39 8.44 0.13
C ALA A 90 -6.00 8.05 1.57
N MET A 91 -5.37 6.90 1.74
CA MET A 91 -4.86 6.43 3.04
C MET A 91 -3.72 7.29 3.60
N LEU A 92 -2.90 7.93 2.75
CA LEU A 92 -1.90 8.89 3.21
C LEU A 92 -2.57 10.15 3.78
N ILE A 93 -3.60 10.65 3.09
CA ILE A 93 -4.36 11.81 3.53
C ILE A 93 -5.12 11.50 4.82
N ASP A 94 -5.82 10.37 4.88
CA ASP A 94 -6.54 9.91 6.08
C ASP A 94 -5.59 9.79 7.28
N ASP A 95 -4.38 9.26 7.10
CA ASP A 95 -3.42 9.16 8.21
C ASP A 95 -2.91 10.53 8.68
N HIS A 96 -2.70 11.48 7.77
CA HIS A 96 -2.31 12.85 8.15
C HIS A 96 -3.44 13.63 8.82
N LEU A 97 -4.69 13.41 8.41
CA LEU A 97 -5.86 14.14 8.94
C LEU A 97 -6.45 13.49 10.20
N VAL A 98 -6.35 12.17 10.36
CA VAL A 98 -6.99 11.44 11.46
C VAL A 98 -5.96 10.92 12.47
N LEU A 99 -4.79 10.46 12.03
CA LEU A 99 -3.90 9.68 12.88
C LEU A 99 -2.86 10.53 13.62
N TYR A 100 -2.36 11.60 12.99
CA TYR A 100 -1.39 12.52 13.60
C TYR A 100 -1.99 13.45 14.68
N GLU A 101 -3.29 13.75 14.62
CA GLU A 101 -3.98 14.55 15.66
C GLU A 101 -4.40 13.71 16.87
N ILE A 102 -4.43 12.37 16.79
CA ILE A 102 -5.15 11.52 17.75
C ILE A 102 -4.27 10.45 18.43
N ILE A 103 -3.12 10.07 17.85
CA ILE A 103 -2.30 8.96 18.36
C ILE A 103 -0.83 9.35 18.51
N GLU A 104 -0.32 9.36 19.74
CA GLU A 104 1.12 9.20 20.00
C GLU A 104 1.51 7.81 19.50
N TYR A 105 2.11 7.74 18.31
CA TYR A 105 2.60 6.48 17.77
C TYR A 105 3.63 5.88 18.73
N PRO A 106 3.56 4.57 19.04
CA PRO A 106 4.54 3.95 19.92
C PRO A 106 5.96 4.12 19.37
N GLU A 107 6.94 4.36 20.25
CA GLU A 107 8.38 4.61 20.00
C GLU A 107 9.14 3.46 19.27
N ARG A 108 8.46 2.60 18.53
CA ARG A 108 9.13 1.65 17.63
C ARG A 108 9.52 2.38 16.36
N ALA A 109 10.81 2.70 16.27
CA ALA A 109 11.45 3.29 15.10
C ALA A 109 11.09 2.59 13.77
N SER A 110 10.79 1.29 13.80
CA SER A 110 10.38 0.52 12.61
C SER A 110 9.04 0.97 12.02
N ILE A 111 8.09 1.40 12.83
CA ILE A 111 6.76 1.82 12.39
C ILE A 111 6.82 3.24 11.82
N ALA A 112 7.52 4.13 12.52
CA ALA A 112 7.80 5.49 12.07
C ALA A 112 8.51 5.48 10.70
N ALA A 113 9.55 4.64 10.55
CA ALA A 113 10.27 4.51 9.29
C ALA A 113 9.38 4.07 8.12
N ILE A 114 8.43 3.16 8.35
CA ILE A 114 7.50 2.70 7.30
C ILE A 114 6.45 3.75 6.96
N LEU A 115 5.99 4.52 7.95
CA LEU A 115 5.12 5.67 7.72
C LEU A 115 5.83 6.73 6.86
N GLU A 116 7.09 7.04 7.17
CA GLU A 116 7.92 7.98 6.40
C GLU A 116 8.26 7.49 4.98
N LEU A 117 8.38 6.18 4.79
CA LEU A 117 8.64 5.58 3.47
C LEU A 117 7.42 5.63 2.54
N ARG A 118 6.21 5.80 3.08
CA ARG A 118 4.96 5.68 2.33
C ARG A 118 4.84 6.62 1.11
N PRO A 119 5.24 7.91 1.17
CA PRO A 119 5.23 8.80 0.01
C PRO A 119 6.13 8.29 -1.14
N PHE A 120 7.29 7.71 -0.82
CA PHE A 120 8.19 7.14 -1.82
C PHE A 120 7.58 5.93 -2.54
N ILE A 121 6.84 5.10 -1.79
CA ILE A 121 6.12 3.97 -2.37
C ILE A 121 4.98 4.43 -3.28
N ILE A 122 4.26 5.49 -2.90
CA ILE A 122 3.24 6.09 -3.77
C ILE A 122 3.87 6.58 -5.08
N VAL A 123 5.04 7.23 -5.03
CA VAL A 123 5.77 7.63 -6.25
C VAL A 123 6.14 6.42 -7.11
N ALA A 124 6.58 5.31 -6.51
CA ALA A 124 6.86 4.07 -7.23
C ALA A 124 5.60 3.49 -7.91
N MET A 125 4.45 3.51 -7.22
CA MET A 125 3.17 3.08 -7.76
C MET A 125 2.66 4.00 -8.89
N VAL A 126 2.85 5.31 -8.76
CA VAL A 126 2.55 6.29 -9.82
C VAL A 126 3.40 6.02 -11.06
N TRP A 127 4.70 5.74 -10.88
CA TRP A 127 5.56 5.33 -12.00
C TRP A 127 5.05 4.07 -12.70
N MET A 128 4.64 3.06 -11.93
CA MET A 128 4.02 1.84 -12.48
C MET A 128 2.75 2.16 -13.27
N CYS A 129 1.91 3.09 -12.81
CA CYS A 129 0.71 3.53 -13.53
C CYS A 129 1.04 4.20 -14.86
N PHE A 130 2.04 5.10 -14.89
CA PHE A 130 2.49 5.74 -16.10
C PHE A 130 2.99 4.72 -17.12
N GLU A 131 3.86 3.81 -16.69
CA GLU A 131 4.45 2.83 -17.58
C GLU A 131 3.40 1.86 -18.17
N LEU A 132 2.43 1.42 -17.35
CA LEU A 132 1.31 0.59 -17.83
C LEU A 132 0.40 1.36 -18.79
N THR A 133 0.22 2.67 -18.59
CA THR A 133 -0.62 3.50 -19.46
C THR A 133 0.02 3.71 -20.83
N PHE A 134 1.29 4.13 -20.87
CA PHE A 134 2.01 4.35 -22.13
C PHE A 134 2.22 3.09 -22.94
N ARG A 135 2.37 1.93 -22.29
CA ARG A 135 2.58 0.65 -23.00
C ARG A 135 1.30 -0.05 -23.40
N THR A 136 0.15 0.30 -22.82
CA THR A 136 -1.16 -0.25 -23.23
C THR A 136 -1.79 0.57 -24.36
N GLY A 137 -1.40 1.84 -24.52
CA GLY A 137 -1.91 2.75 -25.55
C GLY A 137 -1.26 2.61 -26.93
N ASN A 138 -0.15 1.86 -27.03
CA ASN A 138 0.55 1.52 -28.28
C ASN A 138 0.29 0.06 -28.66
#